data_AF-A0A5B8M5B7-F1
#
_entry.id   AF-A0A5B8M5B7-F1
#
_cell.length_a   1.000
_cell.length_b   1.000
_cell.length_c   1.000
_cell.angle_alpha   90.00
_cell.angle_beta   90.00
_cell.angle_gamma   90.00
#
_symmetry.space_group_name_H-M   'P 1'
#
loop_
_entity.id
_entity.type
_entity.pdbx_description
1 polymer ?
#
loop_
_entity_poly.entity_id
_entity_poly.type
_entity_poly.pdbx_seq_one_letter_code
_entity_poly.pdbx_strand_id
1 'polypeptide(L)'
;MTGGTLSGGVVIALAATLWLAYLVPTWLRRRDYMNAERNAVRLQQTLRILAETAEAPEEVRVEPTARDVARQQRLLKKVQAKAAASARAHAASEARAIARAEAAHDDQLPPLGATDVAEAEVAVQRADVRSAPSRAERERTFMRAVRRTRLATTGAVAASVIGIVFGVHSLLISGSWWLLAASAVLFVCAVAVLRRLAQQIAAHRAARHGRMPVVRQNPDLYDHAEHADPAPVAEPAADEADGWEPQPLPKPMYQSPGSRAAAAMASLDAAVALRRAAARAELEERAARLAAAQVPTLPVREQPQEPEREVAEQPAQAPRPASRYSSMGMLGDVESEHIDLDEALRRRRAAG
;
A
#
# COMPACT_ATOMS: atom_id res chain seq x y z
N MET A 1 25.96 16.62 64.75
CA MET A 1 24.86 17.39 64.12
C MET A 1 24.83 17.08 62.62
N THR A 2 24.25 15.96 62.18
CA THR A 2 24.21 15.55 60.75
C THR A 2 23.01 14.64 60.44
N GLY A 3 21.81 14.96 60.96
CA GLY A 3 20.59 14.17 60.71
C GLY A 3 19.67 14.70 59.61
N GLY A 4 19.93 15.89 59.05
CA GLY A 4 18.97 16.60 58.20
C GLY A 4 18.93 16.14 56.73
N THR A 5 20.05 15.71 56.16
CA THR A 5 20.15 15.43 54.72
C THR A 5 19.60 14.06 54.31
N LEU A 6 19.65 13.04 55.19
CA LEU A 6 19.04 11.73 54.93
C LEU A 6 17.50 11.76 54.97
N SER A 7 16.91 12.62 55.81
CA SER A 7 15.44 12.78 55.88
C SER A 7 14.88 13.55 54.68
N GLY A 8 15.57 14.62 54.24
CA GLY A 8 15.12 15.45 53.13
C GLY A 8 14.96 14.70 51.80
N GLY A 9 15.84 13.74 51.50
CA GLY A 9 15.76 12.92 50.29
C GLY A 9 14.50 12.05 50.22
N VAL A 10 14.09 11.47 51.36
CA VAL A 10 12.87 10.66 51.46
C VAL A 10 11.62 11.52 51.26
N VAL A 11 11.61 12.72 51.85
CA VAL A 11 10.51 13.67 51.68
C VAL A 11 10.38 14.12 50.22
N ILE A 12 11.50 14.38 49.54
CA ILE A 12 11.49 14.77 48.12
C ILE A 12 11.03 13.60 47.23
N ALA A 13 11.46 12.37 47.52
CA ALA A 13 11.02 11.19 46.77
C ALA A 13 9.50 10.96 46.93
N LEU A 14 8.98 11.04 48.16
CA LEU A 14 7.54 10.96 48.43
C LEU A 14 6.77 12.08 47.74
N ALA A 15 7.28 13.32 47.79
CA ALA A 15 6.67 14.46 47.12
C ALA A 15 6.64 14.28 45.60
N ALA A 16 7.72 13.78 44.99
CA ALA A 16 7.79 13.52 43.56
C ALA A 16 6.84 12.39 43.12
N THR A 17 6.75 11.31 43.91
CA THR A 17 5.79 10.23 43.66
C THR A 17 4.35 10.73 43.75
N LEU A 18 4.03 11.50 44.79
CA LEU A 18 2.70 12.06 44.98
C LEU A 18 2.34 13.04 43.86
N TRP A 19 3.30 13.87 43.44
CA TRP A 19 3.12 14.77 42.31
C TRP A 19 2.86 14.02 41.01
N LEU A 20 3.60 12.95 40.72
CA LEU A 20 3.40 12.13 39.53
C LEU A 20 2.03 11.42 39.56
N ALA A 21 1.64 10.89 40.72
CA ALA A 21 0.34 10.26 40.94
C ALA A 21 -0.83 11.23 40.69
N TYR A 22 -0.64 12.52 40.99
CA TYR A 22 -1.62 13.56 40.72
C TYR A 22 -1.60 14.06 39.25
N LEU A 23 -0.41 14.25 38.67
CA LEU A 23 -0.27 14.92 37.37
C LEU A 23 -0.57 13.97 36.20
N VAL A 24 -0.14 12.70 36.27
CA VAL A 24 -0.30 11.74 35.18
C VAL A 24 -1.78 11.51 34.82
N PRO A 25 -2.69 11.24 35.77
CA PRO A 25 -4.12 11.08 35.47
C PRO A 25 -4.75 12.36 34.92
N THR A 26 -4.37 13.51 35.47
CA THR A 26 -4.89 14.83 35.05
C THR A 26 -4.51 15.12 33.60
N TRP A 27 -3.29 14.79 33.19
CA TRP A 27 -2.82 15.05 31.84
C TRP A 27 -3.40 14.06 30.80
N LEU A 28 -3.62 12.81 31.21
CA LEU A 28 -4.32 11.82 30.40
C LEU A 28 -5.77 12.22 30.16
N ARG A 29 -6.53 12.60 31.21
CA ARG A 29 -7.91 13.09 31.07
C ARG A 29 -8.03 14.28 30.13
N ARG A 30 -7.09 15.24 30.20
CA ARG A 30 -7.07 16.39 29.29
C ARG A 30 -6.83 15.98 27.83
N ARG A 31 -5.99 14.96 27.58
CA ARG A 31 -5.75 14.44 26.23
C ARG A 31 -6.94 13.65 25.68
N ASP A 32 -7.58 12.86 26.54
CA ASP A 32 -8.76 12.09 26.19
C ASP A 32 -9.92 13.02 25.84
N TYR A 33 -10.05 14.13 26.57
CA TYR A 33 -11.01 15.20 26.26
C TYR A 33 -10.79 15.80 24.86
N MET A 34 -9.55 16.17 24.49
CA MET A 34 -9.27 16.72 23.14
C MET A 34 -9.50 15.71 22.01
N ASN A 35 -9.32 14.41 22.28
CA ASN A 35 -9.64 13.35 21.31
C ASN A 35 -11.14 13.15 21.17
N ALA A 36 -11.87 13.21 22.30
CA ALA A 36 -13.32 13.12 22.34
C ALA A 36 -13.97 14.33 21.66
N GLU A 37 -13.46 15.55 21.86
CA GLU A 37 -13.92 16.76 21.15
C GLU A 37 -13.79 16.63 19.64
N ARG A 38 -12.63 16.18 19.14
CA ARG A 38 -12.43 15.99 17.70
C ARG A 38 -13.33 14.90 17.11
N ASN A 39 -13.67 13.89 17.91
CA ASN A 39 -14.61 12.85 17.49
C ASN A 39 -16.06 13.39 17.47
N ALA A 40 -16.44 14.15 18.49
CA ALA A 40 -17.73 14.83 18.55
C ALA A 40 -17.91 15.82 17.40
N VAL A 41 -16.90 16.64 17.08
CA VAL A 41 -16.93 17.58 15.95
C VAL A 41 -17.09 16.84 14.62
N ARG A 42 -16.39 15.72 14.43
CA ARG A 42 -16.56 14.90 13.21
C ARG A 42 -17.95 14.31 13.12
N LEU A 43 -18.50 13.80 14.22
CA LEU A 43 -19.84 13.25 14.25
C LEU A 43 -20.91 14.33 13.98
N GLN A 44 -20.79 15.50 14.60
CA GLN A 44 -21.67 16.64 14.35
C GLN A 44 -21.57 17.11 12.90
N GLN A 45 -20.37 17.16 12.34
CA GLN A 45 -20.16 17.52 10.94
C GLN A 45 -20.70 16.45 9.99
N THR A 46 -20.57 15.15 10.32
CA THR A 46 -21.17 14.08 9.50
C THR A 46 -22.68 14.06 9.61
N LEU A 47 -23.25 14.31 10.79
CA LEU A 47 -24.70 14.42 10.96
C LEU A 47 -25.24 15.65 10.24
N ARG A 48 -24.50 16.75 10.27
CA ARG A 48 -24.86 17.96 9.52
C ARG A 48 -24.79 17.72 8.02
N ILE A 49 -23.73 17.09 7.51
CA ILE A 49 -23.64 16.74 6.09
C ILE A 49 -24.71 15.73 5.70
N LEU A 50 -25.02 14.74 6.54
CA LEU A 50 -26.10 13.76 6.30
C LEU A 50 -27.48 14.43 6.30
N ALA A 51 -27.69 15.44 7.15
CA ALA A 51 -28.91 16.25 7.13
C ALA A 51 -28.96 17.16 5.89
N GLU A 52 -27.84 17.78 5.53
CA GLU A 52 -27.70 18.63 4.33
C GLU A 52 -27.75 17.81 3.02
N THR A 53 -27.45 16.50 3.05
CA THR A 53 -27.64 15.58 1.89
C THR A 53 -29.03 14.93 1.86
N ALA A 54 -29.84 15.09 2.91
CA ALA A 54 -31.25 14.67 2.92
C ALA A 54 -32.19 15.74 2.33
N GLU A 55 -31.73 16.99 2.26
CA GLU A 55 -32.32 18.01 1.39
C GLU A 55 -31.91 17.70 -0.05
N ALA A 56 -32.89 17.35 -0.90
CA ALA A 56 -32.65 17.03 -2.30
C ALA A 56 -31.86 18.17 -2.97
N PRO A 57 -30.76 17.89 -3.68
CA PRO A 57 -29.87 18.92 -4.19
C PRO A 57 -30.64 19.77 -5.20
N GLU A 58 -30.87 21.03 -4.85
CA GLU A 58 -31.22 22.05 -5.84
C GLU A 58 -30.12 22.03 -6.90
N GLU A 59 -30.49 21.96 -8.18
CA GLU A 59 -29.59 21.84 -9.33
C GLU A 59 -28.70 23.09 -9.44
N VAL A 60 -27.71 23.21 -8.56
CA VAL A 60 -26.62 24.17 -8.73
C VAL A 60 -25.74 23.59 -9.82
N ARG A 61 -25.98 24.05 -11.05
CA ARG A 61 -25.02 23.97 -12.15
C ARG A 61 -23.76 24.71 -11.72
N VAL A 62 -22.89 24.01 -11.00
CA VAL A 62 -21.53 24.48 -10.72
C VAL A 62 -20.81 24.40 -12.05
N GLU A 63 -20.79 25.49 -12.80
CA GLU A 63 -19.83 25.64 -13.89
C GLU A 63 -18.45 25.54 -13.26
N PRO A 64 -17.72 24.42 -13.47
CA PRO A 64 -16.47 24.20 -12.79
C PRO A 64 -15.50 25.24 -13.32
N THR A 65 -15.23 26.25 -12.50
CA THR A 65 -14.33 27.34 -12.85
C THR A 65 -12.99 26.72 -13.27
N ALA A 66 -12.40 27.19 -14.37
CA ALA A 66 -11.17 26.59 -14.93
C ALA A 66 -10.03 26.42 -13.89
N ARG A 67 -10.02 27.28 -12.87
CA ARG A 67 -9.10 27.22 -11.73
C ARG A 67 -9.31 26.00 -10.84
N ASP A 68 -10.54 25.57 -10.62
CA ASP A 68 -10.87 24.40 -9.80
C ASP A 68 -10.60 23.10 -10.55
N VAL A 69 -10.89 23.06 -11.85
CA VAL A 69 -10.46 21.96 -12.73
C VAL A 69 -8.93 21.83 -12.71
N ALA A 70 -8.19 22.95 -12.80
CA ALA A 70 -6.73 22.92 -12.73
C ALA A 70 -6.20 22.44 -11.35
N ARG A 71 -6.87 22.79 -10.25
CA ARG A 71 -6.52 22.29 -8.91
C ARG A 71 -6.79 20.79 -8.78
N GLN A 72 -7.94 20.31 -9.24
CA GLN A 72 -8.29 18.89 -9.24
C GLN A 72 -7.34 18.08 -10.13
N GLN A 73 -7.03 18.57 -11.33
CA GLN A 73 -6.03 17.95 -12.21
C GLN A 73 -4.65 17.87 -11.55
N ARG A 74 -4.22 18.93 -10.84
CA ARG A 74 -2.94 18.91 -10.10
C ARG A 74 -2.94 17.90 -8.96
N LEU A 75 -4.06 17.73 -8.27
CA LEU A 75 -4.20 16.71 -7.22
C LEU A 75 -4.18 15.30 -7.81
N LEU A 76 -4.95 15.06 -8.87
CA LEU A 76 -4.97 13.78 -9.58
C LEU A 76 -3.58 13.42 -10.12
N LYS A 77 -2.87 14.38 -10.72
CA LYS A 77 -1.49 14.17 -11.20
C LYS A 77 -0.54 13.80 -10.06
N LYS A 78 -0.68 14.41 -8.89
CA LYS A 78 0.11 14.04 -7.69
C LYS A 78 -0.21 12.63 -7.19
N VAL A 79 -1.48 12.24 -7.19
CA VAL A 79 -1.92 10.89 -6.79
C VAL A 79 -1.41 9.85 -7.79
N GLN A 80 -1.59 10.11 -9.09
CA GLN A 80 -1.10 9.25 -10.16
C GLN A 80 0.43 9.11 -10.12
N ALA A 81 1.17 10.19 -9.87
CA ALA A 81 2.62 10.14 -9.74
C ALA A 81 3.06 9.29 -8.53
N LYS A 82 2.34 9.37 -7.40
CA LYS A 82 2.60 8.51 -6.24
C LYS A 82 2.29 7.04 -6.56
N ALA A 83 1.16 6.75 -7.20
CA ALA A 83 0.77 5.40 -7.59
C ALA A 83 1.76 4.78 -8.60
N ALA A 84 2.22 5.56 -9.58
CA ALA A 84 3.24 5.13 -10.52
C ALA A 84 4.59 4.88 -9.85
N ALA A 85 4.97 5.70 -8.85
CA ALA A 85 6.20 5.48 -8.08
C ALA A 85 6.12 4.18 -7.25
N SER A 86 4.97 3.90 -6.61
CA SER A 86 4.78 2.61 -5.92
C SER A 86 4.78 1.43 -6.89
N ALA A 87 4.13 1.54 -8.04
CA ALA A 87 4.11 0.47 -9.04
C ALA A 87 5.52 0.16 -9.58
N ARG A 88 6.33 1.20 -9.86
CA ARG A 88 7.74 1.00 -10.25
C ARG A 88 8.57 0.35 -9.15
N ALA A 89 8.32 0.72 -7.88
CA ALA A 89 9.00 0.09 -6.75
C ALA A 89 8.62 -1.39 -6.60
N HIS A 90 7.35 -1.75 -6.83
CA HIS A 90 6.88 -3.13 -6.84
C HIS A 90 7.49 -3.93 -8.01
N ALA A 91 7.43 -3.41 -9.23
CA ALA A 91 8.03 -4.06 -10.41
C ALA A 91 9.55 -4.27 -10.25
N ALA A 92 10.26 -3.29 -9.69
CA ALA A 92 11.69 -3.44 -9.39
C ALA A 92 11.95 -4.49 -8.30
N SER A 93 11.04 -4.68 -7.35
CA SER A 93 11.15 -5.73 -6.33
C SER A 93 10.88 -7.12 -6.89
N GLU A 94 9.95 -7.24 -7.84
CA GLU A 94 9.63 -8.47 -8.56
C GLU A 94 10.76 -8.87 -9.51
N ALA A 95 11.30 -7.94 -10.29
CA ALA A 95 12.47 -8.19 -11.14
C ALA A 95 13.68 -8.69 -10.33
N ARG A 96 13.91 -8.12 -9.15
CA ARG A 96 14.95 -8.60 -8.22
C ARG A 96 14.61 -9.94 -7.57
N ALA A 97 13.34 -10.32 -7.48
CA ALA A 97 12.94 -11.64 -7.00
C ALA A 97 13.18 -12.70 -8.08
N ILE A 98 12.85 -12.38 -9.34
CA ILE A 98 13.10 -13.23 -10.50
C ILE A 98 14.61 -13.46 -10.67
N ALA A 99 15.43 -12.39 -10.67
CA ALA A 99 16.89 -12.52 -10.74
C ALA A 99 17.50 -13.35 -9.58
N ARG A 100 16.87 -13.33 -8.40
CA ARG A 100 17.27 -14.20 -7.28
C ARG A 100 16.89 -15.66 -7.51
N ALA A 101 15.75 -15.91 -8.16
CA ALA A 101 15.31 -17.26 -8.50
C ALA A 101 16.18 -17.86 -9.63
N GLU A 102 16.55 -17.05 -10.62
CA GLU A 102 17.48 -17.43 -11.68
C GLU A 102 18.87 -17.76 -11.11
N ALA A 103 19.42 -16.92 -10.23
CA ALA A 103 20.70 -17.19 -9.59
C ALA A 103 20.69 -18.43 -8.67
N ALA A 104 19.54 -18.77 -8.07
CA ALA A 104 19.40 -20.00 -7.29
C ALA A 104 19.31 -21.25 -8.17
N HIS A 105 18.89 -21.10 -9.43
CA HIS A 105 18.86 -22.18 -10.40
C HIS A 105 20.25 -22.46 -10.97
N ASP A 106 21.04 -21.41 -11.24
CA ASP A 106 22.42 -21.55 -11.73
C ASP A 106 23.35 -22.25 -10.72
N ASP A 107 23.10 -22.11 -9.42
CA ASP A 107 23.87 -22.74 -8.33
C ASP A 107 23.62 -24.26 -8.21
N GLN A 108 22.61 -24.80 -8.92
CA GLN A 108 22.30 -26.24 -8.96
C GLN A 108 22.99 -27.00 -10.09
N LEU A 109 23.70 -26.32 -10.98
CA LEU A 109 24.50 -26.97 -12.03
C LEU A 109 25.83 -27.46 -11.43
N PRO A 110 26.15 -28.76 -11.51
CA PRO A 110 27.37 -29.29 -10.90
C PRO A 110 28.63 -28.70 -11.56
N PRO A 111 29.61 -28.23 -10.77
CA PRO A 111 30.84 -27.62 -11.31
C PRO A 111 31.77 -28.70 -11.86
N LEU A 112 31.97 -28.69 -13.17
CA LEU A 112 33.10 -29.38 -13.80
C LEU A 112 34.36 -28.52 -13.62
N GLY A 113 35.01 -28.68 -12.47
CA GLY A 113 36.44 -28.42 -12.19
C GLY A 113 36.96 -26.98 -12.26
N ALA A 114 37.46 -26.45 -11.13
CA ALA A 114 38.83 -25.91 -10.99
C ALA A 114 39.05 -25.08 -9.70
N THR A 115 39.97 -25.57 -8.87
CA THR A 115 40.94 -24.86 -8.01
C THR A 115 40.47 -24.12 -6.74
N ASP A 116 40.76 -24.77 -5.62
CA ASP A 116 40.29 -24.54 -4.23
C ASP A 116 40.98 -23.41 -3.44
N VAL A 117 41.58 -22.41 -4.09
CA VAL A 117 42.33 -21.34 -3.38
C VAL A 117 41.73 -19.94 -3.48
N ALA A 118 40.73 -19.72 -4.35
CA ALA A 118 40.03 -18.43 -4.45
C ALA A 118 38.70 -18.39 -3.66
N GLU A 119 38.17 -19.54 -3.25
CA GLU A 119 36.83 -19.63 -2.66
C GLU A 119 36.77 -19.27 -1.17
N ALA A 120 37.89 -19.42 -0.45
CA ALA A 120 37.96 -19.14 0.98
C ALA A 120 37.86 -17.63 1.30
N GLU A 121 38.43 -16.76 0.46
CA GLU A 121 38.42 -15.31 0.69
C GLU A 121 37.08 -14.66 0.31
N VAL A 122 36.37 -15.21 -0.68
CA VAL A 122 35.06 -14.72 -1.09
C VAL A 122 33.93 -15.26 -0.20
N ALA A 123 34.09 -16.44 0.41
CA ALA A 123 33.14 -16.99 1.38
C ALA A 123 33.00 -16.15 2.66
N VAL A 124 34.09 -15.53 3.13
CA VAL A 124 34.09 -14.67 4.32
C VAL A 124 33.40 -13.32 4.04
N GLN A 125 33.52 -12.77 2.83
CA GLN A 125 32.78 -11.56 2.41
C GLN A 125 31.29 -11.85 2.09
N ARG A 126 30.95 -13.07 1.65
CA ARG A 126 29.56 -13.51 1.43
C ARG A 126 28.81 -13.82 2.73
N ALA A 127 29.51 -14.17 3.81
CA ALA A 127 28.90 -14.43 5.12
C ALA A 127 28.35 -13.14 5.77
N ASP A 128 28.99 -12.00 5.55
CA ASP A 128 28.62 -10.71 6.19
C ASP A 128 27.39 -10.04 5.51
N VAL A 129 27.04 -10.45 4.29
CA VAL A 129 25.91 -9.89 3.50
C VAL A 129 24.65 -10.78 3.55
N ARG A 130 24.78 -12.04 3.98
CA ARG A 130 23.72 -13.07 3.95
C ARG A 130 22.60 -12.92 5.00
N SER A 131 22.61 -11.88 5.84
CA SER A 131 21.67 -11.76 6.96
C SER A 131 20.96 -10.40 7.07
N ALA A 132 20.64 -9.76 5.95
CA ALA A 132 19.84 -8.53 5.97
C ALA A 132 18.35 -8.80 5.70
N PRO A 133 17.46 -8.82 6.72
CA PRO A 133 16.02 -9.02 6.51
C PRO A 133 15.44 -7.93 5.61
N SER A 134 14.46 -8.28 4.77
CA SER A 134 13.89 -7.35 3.79
C SER A 134 13.19 -6.18 4.48
N ARG A 135 13.32 -4.96 3.91
CA ARG A 135 12.81 -3.71 4.50
C ARG A 135 11.29 -3.74 4.77
N ALA A 136 10.55 -4.52 4.00
CA ALA A 136 9.10 -4.70 4.14
C ALA A 136 8.73 -5.66 5.29
N GLU A 137 9.53 -6.70 5.54
CA GLU A 137 9.38 -7.56 6.72
C GLU A 137 9.73 -6.80 8.00
N ARG A 138 10.76 -5.94 7.94
CA ARG A 138 11.08 -5.00 9.03
C ARG A 138 9.90 -4.06 9.32
N GLU A 139 9.25 -3.47 8.32
CA GLU A 139 8.13 -2.53 8.54
C GLU A 139 6.89 -3.21 9.17
N ARG A 140 6.55 -4.44 8.76
CA ARG A 140 5.40 -5.20 9.28
C ARG A 140 5.61 -5.72 10.70
N THR A 141 6.82 -6.20 11.00
CA THR A 141 7.21 -6.62 12.36
C THR A 141 7.37 -5.42 13.29
N PHE A 142 7.89 -4.28 12.78
CA PHE A 142 8.07 -3.06 13.56
C PHE A 142 6.76 -2.45 14.04
N MET A 143 5.68 -2.43 13.24
CA MET A 143 4.39 -1.88 13.68
C MET A 143 3.75 -2.67 14.83
N ARG A 144 3.84 -4.01 14.82
CA ARG A 144 3.35 -4.87 15.91
C ARG A 144 4.28 -4.85 17.13
N ALA A 145 5.60 -4.82 16.89
CA ALA A 145 6.60 -4.66 17.94
C ALA A 145 6.46 -3.31 18.65
N VAL A 146 6.23 -2.20 17.95
CA VAL A 146 6.11 -0.84 18.54
C VAL A 146 4.91 -0.71 19.48
N ARG A 147 3.78 -1.38 19.21
CA ARG A 147 2.62 -1.34 20.11
C ARG A 147 2.86 -2.14 21.39
N ARG A 148 3.50 -3.31 21.28
CA ARG A 148 3.85 -4.16 22.44
C ARG A 148 5.03 -3.59 23.24
N THR A 149 6.03 -3.01 22.58
CA THR A 149 7.16 -2.37 23.25
C THR A 149 6.75 -1.07 23.94
N ARG A 150 5.76 -0.32 23.44
CA ARG A 150 5.24 0.86 24.17
C ARG A 150 4.62 0.50 25.52
N LEU A 151 3.79 -0.54 25.59
CA LEU A 151 3.24 -1.01 26.86
C LEU A 151 4.30 -1.63 27.78
N ALA A 152 5.24 -2.40 27.21
CA ALA A 152 6.32 -3.01 27.97
C ALA A 152 7.32 -1.99 28.52
N THR A 153 7.66 -0.95 27.74
CA THR A 153 8.58 0.12 28.18
C THR A 153 7.93 1.04 29.21
N THR A 154 6.63 1.37 29.09
CA THR A 154 5.94 2.11 30.14
C THR A 154 5.84 1.30 31.43
N GLY A 155 5.60 -0.01 31.33
CA GLY A 155 5.62 -0.91 32.48
C GLY A 155 7.01 -1.03 33.12
N ALA A 156 8.07 -1.13 32.30
CA ALA A 156 9.44 -1.23 32.77
C ALA A 156 9.93 0.06 33.46
N VAL A 157 9.55 1.23 32.95
CA VAL A 157 9.88 2.52 33.59
C VAL A 157 9.12 2.69 34.90
N ALA A 158 7.83 2.32 34.95
CA ALA A 158 7.07 2.35 36.20
C ALA A 158 7.68 1.40 37.25
N ALA A 159 8.04 0.17 36.84
CA ALA A 159 8.69 -0.80 37.71
C ALA A 159 10.06 -0.34 38.19
N SER A 160 10.88 0.33 37.35
CA SER A 160 12.18 0.83 37.79
C SER A 160 12.06 2.01 38.74
N VAL A 161 11.07 2.89 38.57
CA VAL A 161 10.80 4.00 39.50
C VAL A 161 10.41 3.44 40.87
N ILE A 162 9.51 2.45 40.91
CA ILE A 162 9.15 1.75 42.14
C ILE A 162 10.39 1.08 42.76
N GLY A 163 11.21 0.43 41.94
CA GLY A 163 12.47 -0.20 42.38
C GLY A 163 13.50 0.77 42.94
N ILE A 164 13.60 1.99 42.40
CA ILE A 164 14.49 3.04 42.92
C ILE A 164 13.99 3.54 44.28
N VAL A 165 12.68 3.73 44.45
CA VAL A 165 12.08 4.13 45.74
C VAL A 165 12.34 3.07 46.81
N PHE A 166 12.13 1.79 46.49
CA PHE A 166 12.46 0.68 47.39
C PHE A 166 13.97 0.51 47.61
N GLY A 167 14.80 0.78 46.61
CA GLY A 167 16.26 0.73 46.70
C GLY A 167 16.82 1.79 47.64
N VAL A 168 16.31 3.01 47.59
CA VAL A 168 16.64 4.08 48.55
C VAL A 168 16.22 3.70 49.96
N HIS A 169 15.03 3.13 50.13
CA HIS A 169 14.55 2.63 51.42
C HIS A 169 15.45 1.49 51.97
N SER A 170 15.85 0.54 51.12
CA SER A 170 16.73 -0.57 51.47
C SER A 170 18.15 -0.12 51.84
N LEU A 171 18.67 0.90 51.16
CA LEU A 171 19.97 1.53 51.47
C LEU A 171 19.94 2.21 52.84
N LEU A 172 18.82 2.83 53.22
CA LEU A 172 18.69 3.57 54.48
C LEU A 172 18.51 2.67 55.71
N ILE A 173 17.81 1.54 55.58
CA ILE A 173 17.54 0.61 56.70
C ILE A 173 18.62 -0.47 56.81
N SER A 174 19.09 -0.99 55.68
CA SER A 174 19.94 -2.17 55.64
C SER A 174 21.37 -1.86 55.15
N GLY A 175 21.64 -0.64 54.67
CA GLY A 175 22.93 -0.28 54.06
C GLY A 175 23.17 -0.95 52.70
N SER A 176 22.18 -1.69 52.17
CA SER A 176 22.33 -2.46 50.95
C SER A 176 22.08 -1.60 49.72
N TRP A 177 23.12 -1.42 48.91
CA TRP A 177 23.10 -0.61 47.69
C TRP A 177 22.76 -1.41 46.42
N TRP A 178 22.75 -2.76 46.51
CA TRP A 178 22.58 -3.64 45.36
C TRP A 178 21.22 -3.48 44.66
N LEU A 179 20.15 -3.26 45.43
CA LEU A 179 18.80 -3.04 44.87
C LEU A 179 18.71 -1.71 44.11
N LEU A 180 19.40 -0.69 44.62
CA LEU A 180 19.50 0.65 44.02
C LEU A 180 20.35 0.60 42.74
N ALA A 181 21.47 -0.11 42.77
CA ALA A 181 22.31 -0.34 41.60
C ALA A 181 21.56 -1.12 40.51
N ALA A 182 20.85 -2.20 40.86
CA ALA A 182 20.09 -3.01 39.91
C ALA A 182 18.93 -2.22 39.25
N SER A 183 18.19 -1.44 40.04
CA SER A 183 17.10 -0.60 39.53
C SER A 183 17.61 0.57 38.68
N ALA A 184 18.78 1.14 39.02
CA ALA A 184 19.44 2.15 38.19
C ALA A 184 19.90 1.57 36.83
N VAL A 185 20.51 0.38 36.81
CA VAL A 185 20.89 -0.30 35.56
C VAL A 185 19.66 -0.60 34.70
N LEU A 186 18.59 -1.12 35.31
CA LEU A 186 17.33 -1.38 34.61
C LEU A 186 16.74 -0.10 34.00
N PHE A 187 16.76 1.01 34.75
CA PHE A 187 16.29 2.32 34.27
C PHE A 187 17.13 2.82 33.09
N VAL A 188 18.46 2.74 33.17
CA VAL A 188 19.37 3.14 32.08
C VAL A 188 19.12 2.28 30.84
N CYS A 189 18.95 0.96 30.99
CA CYS A 189 18.59 0.06 29.89
C CYS A 189 17.22 0.43 29.27
N ALA A 190 16.20 0.71 30.08
CA ALA A 190 14.89 1.11 29.60
C ALA A 190 14.94 2.44 28.83
N VAL A 191 15.67 3.44 29.34
CA VAL A 191 15.88 4.73 28.68
C VAL A 191 16.68 4.57 27.38
N ALA A 192 17.70 3.70 27.35
CA ALA A 192 18.49 3.43 26.15
C ALA A 192 17.63 2.78 25.04
N VAL A 193 16.77 1.83 25.39
CA VAL A 193 15.79 1.24 24.45
C VAL A 193 14.82 2.29 23.94
N LEU A 194 14.31 3.16 24.81
CA LEU A 194 13.38 4.23 24.42
C LEU A 194 14.05 5.27 23.50
N ARG A 195 15.30 5.66 23.79
CA ARG A 195 16.10 6.54 22.91
C ARG A 195 16.35 5.89 21.57
N ARG A 196 16.74 4.61 21.52
CA ARG A 196 16.92 3.87 20.26
C ARG A 196 15.63 3.84 19.44
N LEU A 197 14.49 3.58 20.06
CA LEU A 197 13.19 3.60 19.37
C LEU A 197 12.82 5.01 18.89
N ALA A 198 13.03 6.05 19.71
CA ALA A 198 12.77 7.42 19.33
C ALA A 198 13.67 7.88 18.16
N GLN A 199 14.95 7.52 18.19
CA GLN A 199 15.92 7.79 17.13
C GLN A 199 15.59 7.02 15.85
N GLN A 200 15.17 5.76 15.93
CA GLN A 200 14.71 4.98 14.77
C GLN A 200 13.47 5.61 14.13
N ILE A 201 12.49 6.03 14.94
CA ILE A 201 11.30 6.72 14.44
C ILE A 201 11.66 8.08 13.83
N ALA A 202 12.57 8.84 14.46
CA ALA A 202 13.05 10.11 13.95
C ALA A 202 13.83 9.95 12.64
N ALA A 203 14.72 8.95 12.54
CA ALA A 203 15.47 8.62 11.33
C ALA A 203 14.56 8.17 10.20
N HIS A 204 13.52 7.38 10.49
CA HIS A 204 12.51 7.01 9.49
C HIS A 204 11.68 8.21 9.02
N ARG A 205 11.34 9.14 9.93
CA ARG A 205 10.69 10.41 9.53
C ARG A 205 11.64 11.30 8.74
N ALA A 206 12.89 11.44 9.16
CA ALA A 206 13.90 12.22 8.47
C ALA A 206 14.20 11.65 7.08
N ALA A 207 14.21 10.33 6.89
CA ALA A 207 14.33 9.71 5.57
C ALA A 207 13.09 9.95 4.68
N ARG A 208 11.90 10.13 5.27
CA ARG A 208 10.69 10.55 4.54
C ARG A 208 10.65 12.05 4.24
N HIS A 209 11.29 12.87 5.07
CA HIS A 209 11.36 14.33 4.94
C HIS A 209 12.66 14.83 4.27
N GLY A 210 13.65 13.96 4.06
CA GLY A 210 14.94 14.24 3.43
C GLY A 210 14.88 14.31 1.91
N ARG A 211 13.76 14.76 1.35
CA ARG A 211 13.81 15.47 0.07
C ARG A 211 14.11 16.91 0.44
N MET A 212 15.32 17.37 0.11
CA MET A 212 15.75 18.75 0.25
C MET A 212 14.60 19.71 -0.11
N PRO A 213 14.47 20.86 0.56
CA PRO A 213 13.67 21.93 0.00
C PRO A 213 14.27 22.21 -1.37
N VAL A 214 13.59 21.79 -2.43
CA VAL A 214 13.81 22.36 -3.75
C VAL A 214 13.55 23.83 -3.52
N VAL A 215 14.63 24.61 -3.45
CA VAL A 215 14.55 26.06 -3.51
C VAL A 215 13.73 26.32 -4.75
N ARG A 216 12.48 26.72 -4.51
CA ARG A 216 11.60 27.21 -5.55
C ARG A 216 12.27 28.50 -5.97
N GLN A 217 13.08 28.45 -7.02
CA GLN A 217 13.35 29.64 -7.80
C GLN A 217 11.97 30.09 -8.28
N ASN A 218 11.46 31.09 -7.59
CA ASN A 218 10.31 31.85 -8.03
C ASN A 218 10.81 32.51 -9.32
N PRO A 219 10.28 32.20 -10.51
CA PRO A 219 10.51 33.11 -11.62
C PRO A 219 9.92 34.44 -11.15
N ASP A 220 10.75 35.48 -11.10
CA ASP A 220 10.29 36.82 -10.77
C ASP A 220 9.04 37.10 -11.59
N LEU A 221 7.99 37.46 -10.87
CA LEU A 221 6.70 37.82 -11.44
C LEU A 221 6.97 39.07 -12.29
N TYR A 222 7.13 38.88 -13.60
CA TYR A 222 7.32 39.99 -14.52
C TYR A 222 5.98 40.73 -14.61
N ASP A 223 5.92 41.89 -13.97
CA ASP A 223 4.77 42.77 -14.00
C ASP A 223 4.78 43.53 -15.33
N HIS A 224 3.77 43.29 -16.17
CA HIS A 224 3.62 43.97 -17.44
C HIS A 224 2.97 45.36 -17.29
N ALA A 225 2.74 45.84 -16.06
CA ALA A 225 2.11 47.14 -15.83
C ALA A 225 3.04 48.35 -16.03
N GLU A 226 4.36 48.18 -16.06
CA GLU A 226 5.31 49.31 -16.04
C GLU A 226 5.91 49.72 -17.39
N HIS A 227 5.52 49.09 -18.52
CA HIS A 227 5.97 49.52 -19.86
C HIS A 227 4.78 49.88 -20.75
N ALA A 228 4.04 50.91 -20.33
CA ALA A 228 3.32 51.75 -21.26
C ALA A 228 4.24 52.94 -21.61
N ASP A 229 5.19 52.71 -22.53
CA ASP A 229 5.85 53.82 -23.20
C ASP A 229 4.78 54.58 -24.01
N PRO A 230 4.63 55.91 -23.85
CA PRO A 230 3.78 56.68 -24.72
C PRO A 230 4.47 56.76 -26.09
N ALA A 231 4.03 55.92 -27.03
CA ALA A 231 4.45 56.02 -28.42
C ALA A 231 4.08 57.42 -28.97
N PRO A 232 5.03 58.16 -29.56
CA PRO A 232 4.72 59.44 -30.17
C PRO A 232 3.95 59.22 -31.48
N VAL A 233 2.92 60.04 -31.63
CA VAL A 233 1.96 60.10 -32.73
C VAL A 233 2.66 60.06 -34.10
N ALA A 234 2.33 59.06 -34.91
CA ALA A 234 2.63 59.01 -36.34
C ALA A 234 1.35 58.64 -37.11
N GLU A 235 1.23 59.29 -38.27
CA GLU A 235 0.05 59.56 -39.10
C GLU A 235 -0.82 58.35 -39.53
N PRO A 236 -2.10 58.58 -39.91
CA PRO A 236 -2.99 57.53 -40.37
C PRO A 236 -2.61 57.10 -41.80
N ALA A 237 -1.94 55.95 -41.90
CA ALA A 237 -1.77 55.26 -43.17
C ALA A 237 -3.06 54.47 -43.49
N ALA A 238 -3.65 54.83 -44.63
CA ALA A 238 -4.84 54.24 -45.21
C ALA A 238 -4.64 52.78 -45.66
N ASP A 239 -5.77 52.08 -45.69
CA ASP A 239 -6.12 50.92 -46.53
C ASP A 239 -5.29 49.62 -46.40
N GLU A 240 -5.78 48.72 -45.54
CA GLU A 240 -5.73 47.28 -45.83
C GLU A 240 -7.11 46.67 -45.52
N ALA A 241 -7.66 46.01 -46.53
CA ALA A 241 -9.07 45.69 -46.66
C ALA A 241 -9.63 44.82 -45.52
N ASP A 242 -10.85 45.15 -45.09
CA ASP A 242 -11.79 44.27 -44.38
C ASP A 242 -12.11 43.06 -45.28
N GLY A 243 -11.21 42.09 -45.31
CA GLY A 243 -11.43 40.78 -45.90
C GLY A 243 -12.21 39.92 -44.92
N TRP A 244 -13.46 39.57 -45.25
CA TRP A 244 -14.18 38.52 -44.53
C TRP A 244 -13.35 37.24 -44.58
N GLU A 245 -12.75 36.86 -43.46
CA GLU A 245 -11.98 35.63 -43.34
C GLU A 245 -12.94 34.52 -42.84
N PRO A 246 -13.27 33.52 -43.67
CA PRO A 246 -14.24 32.50 -43.28
C PRO A 246 -13.69 31.67 -42.12
N GLN A 247 -14.39 31.76 -40.98
CA GLN A 247 -14.05 31.00 -39.79
C GLN A 247 -14.19 29.49 -40.09
N PRO A 248 -13.14 28.68 -39.88
CA PRO A 248 -13.17 27.27 -40.25
C PRO A 248 -14.22 26.53 -39.43
N LEU A 249 -14.94 25.61 -40.07
CA LEU A 249 -15.90 24.75 -39.39
C LEU A 249 -15.24 24.01 -38.22
N PRO A 250 -15.96 23.85 -37.09
CA PRO A 250 -15.44 23.14 -35.93
C PRO A 250 -15.03 21.73 -36.32
N LYS A 251 -13.81 21.34 -35.94
CA LYS A 251 -13.26 20.03 -36.26
C LYS A 251 -14.17 18.92 -35.73
N PRO A 252 -14.42 17.85 -36.51
CA PRO A 252 -15.30 16.77 -36.09
C PRO A 252 -14.76 16.09 -34.83
N MET A 253 -15.66 15.63 -33.95
CA MET A 253 -15.32 15.20 -32.58
C MET A 253 -14.21 14.15 -32.50
N TYR A 254 -14.10 13.26 -33.49
CA TYR A 254 -13.07 12.21 -33.53
C TYR A 254 -11.64 12.75 -33.79
N GLN A 255 -11.53 13.97 -34.34
CA GLN A 255 -10.26 14.67 -34.54
C GLN A 255 -9.88 15.57 -33.37
N SER A 256 -10.76 15.71 -32.37
CA SER A 256 -10.45 16.44 -31.15
C SER A 256 -9.32 15.72 -30.39
N PRO A 257 -8.41 16.47 -29.74
CA PRO A 257 -7.32 15.88 -28.94
C PRO A 257 -7.82 14.89 -27.88
N GLY A 258 -9.01 15.11 -27.32
CA GLY A 258 -9.63 14.23 -26.32
C GLY A 258 -10.05 12.88 -26.88
N SER A 259 -10.65 12.85 -28.08
CA SER A 259 -11.09 11.60 -28.71
C SER A 259 -9.91 10.74 -29.18
N ARG A 260 -8.86 11.38 -29.72
CA ARG A 260 -7.61 10.67 -30.09
C ARG A 260 -6.92 10.05 -28.88
N ALA A 261 -6.89 10.75 -27.74
CA ALA A 261 -6.33 10.21 -26.49
C ALA A 261 -7.16 9.03 -25.96
N ALA A 262 -8.49 9.09 -26.05
CA ALA A 262 -9.37 8.00 -25.66
C ALA A 262 -9.16 6.75 -26.53
N ALA A 263 -9.03 6.90 -27.85
CA ALA A 263 -8.74 5.80 -28.77
C ALA A 263 -7.37 5.15 -28.47
N ALA A 264 -6.34 5.96 -28.17
CA ALA A 264 -5.03 5.45 -27.78
C ALA A 264 -5.09 4.65 -26.46
N MET A 265 -5.81 5.14 -25.44
CA MET A 265 -5.96 4.41 -24.17
C MET A 265 -6.72 3.10 -24.36
N ALA A 266 -7.80 3.10 -25.15
CA ALA A 266 -8.54 1.89 -25.48
C ALA A 266 -7.67 0.83 -26.17
N SER A 267 -6.75 1.26 -27.06
CA SER A 267 -5.79 0.34 -27.71
C SER A 267 -4.79 -0.27 -26.72
N LEU A 268 -4.33 0.50 -25.73
CA LEU A 268 -3.44 0.02 -24.67
C LEU A 268 -4.16 -0.96 -23.74
N ASP A 269 -5.40 -0.65 -23.35
CA ASP A 269 -6.22 -1.52 -22.51
C ASP A 269 -6.52 -2.85 -23.20
N ALA A 270 -6.81 -2.83 -24.51
CA ALA A 270 -6.97 -4.04 -25.31
C ALA A 270 -5.68 -4.88 -25.33
N ALA A 271 -4.51 -4.26 -25.52
CA ALA A 271 -3.23 -4.97 -25.49
C ALA A 271 -2.93 -5.58 -24.09
N VAL A 272 -3.29 -4.88 -23.02
CA VAL A 272 -3.14 -5.40 -21.65
C VAL A 272 -4.13 -6.55 -21.39
N ALA A 273 -5.36 -6.46 -21.88
CA ALA A 273 -6.34 -7.53 -21.78
C ALA A 273 -5.86 -8.81 -22.47
N LEU A 274 -5.27 -8.70 -23.67
CA LEU A 274 -4.68 -9.83 -24.39
C LEU A 274 -3.52 -10.47 -23.60
N ARG A 275 -2.62 -9.67 -23.00
CA ARG A 275 -1.54 -10.22 -22.15
C ARG A 275 -2.05 -10.95 -20.92
N ARG A 276 -3.10 -10.42 -20.28
CA ARG A 276 -3.74 -11.09 -19.13
C ARG A 276 -4.42 -12.39 -19.53
N ALA A 277 -5.07 -12.42 -20.68
CA ALA A 277 -5.69 -13.63 -21.22
C ALA A 277 -4.63 -14.70 -21.52
N ALA A 278 -3.53 -14.33 -22.18
CA ALA A 278 -2.41 -15.24 -22.43
C ALA A 278 -1.81 -15.80 -21.13
N ALA A 279 -1.58 -14.95 -20.12
CA ALA A 279 -1.05 -15.40 -18.83
C ALA A 279 -1.99 -16.37 -18.08
N ARG A 280 -3.32 -16.19 -18.22
CA ARG A 280 -4.31 -17.13 -17.67
C ARG A 280 -4.28 -18.46 -18.40
N ALA A 281 -4.21 -18.45 -19.73
CA ALA A 281 -4.10 -19.66 -20.53
C ALA A 281 -2.85 -20.48 -20.14
N GLU A 282 -1.70 -19.83 -19.95
CA GLU A 282 -0.48 -20.53 -19.47
C GLU A 282 -0.66 -21.17 -18.08
N LEU A 283 -1.36 -20.49 -17.16
CA LEU A 283 -1.64 -21.03 -15.84
C LEU A 283 -2.60 -22.22 -15.90
N GLU A 284 -3.62 -22.16 -16.76
CA GLU A 284 -4.56 -23.25 -16.99
C GLU A 284 -3.85 -24.47 -17.60
N GLU A 285 -2.95 -24.27 -18.57
CA GLU A 285 -2.13 -25.35 -19.13
C GLU A 285 -1.19 -25.97 -18.09
N ARG A 286 -0.59 -25.16 -17.21
CA ARG A 286 0.25 -25.68 -16.11
C ARG A 286 -0.60 -26.44 -15.09
N ALA A 287 -1.78 -25.93 -14.75
CA ALA A 287 -2.71 -26.60 -13.85
C ALA A 287 -3.18 -27.94 -14.44
N ALA A 288 -3.52 -27.98 -15.73
CA ALA A 288 -3.90 -29.21 -16.44
C ALA A 288 -2.76 -30.23 -16.45
N ARG A 289 -1.52 -29.80 -16.69
CA ARG A 289 -0.33 -30.66 -16.60
C ARG A 289 -0.13 -31.24 -15.20
N LEU A 290 -0.27 -30.43 -14.15
CA LEU A 290 -0.16 -30.88 -12.77
C LEU A 290 -1.31 -31.81 -12.36
N ALA A 291 -2.53 -31.52 -12.81
CA ALA A 291 -3.69 -32.38 -12.59
C ALA A 291 -3.49 -33.75 -13.26
N ALA A 292 -3.05 -33.77 -14.52
CA ALA A 292 -2.74 -35.00 -15.24
C ALA A 292 -1.62 -35.82 -14.55
N ALA A 293 -0.59 -35.15 -14.02
CA ALA A 293 0.48 -35.81 -13.28
C ALA A 293 0.04 -36.31 -11.88
N GLN A 294 -0.98 -35.69 -11.27
CA GLN A 294 -1.46 -36.04 -9.94
C GLN A 294 -2.50 -37.16 -9.93
N VAL A 295 -3.09 -37.56 -11.07
CA VAL A 295 -4.04 -38.68 -11.09
C VAL A 295 -3.28 -39.98 -10.77
N PRO A 296 -3.44 -40.55 -9.55
CA PRO A 296 -2.85 -41.85 -9.26
C PRO A 296 -3.66 -42.86 -10.06
N THR A 297 -2.98 -43.62 -10.93
CA THR A 297 -3.59 -44.77 -11.58
C THR A 297 -3.89 -45.78 -10.47
N LEU A 298 -5.15 -45.79 -9.99
CA LEU A 298 -5.60 -46.86 -9.11
C LEU A 298 -5.42 -48.15 -9.90
N PRO A 299 -4.64 -49.14 -9.40
CA PRO A 299 -4.60 -50.43 -10.05
C PRO A 299 -6.03 -50.95 -10.06
N VAL A 300 -6.56 -51.24 -11.25
CA VAL A 300 -7.82 -51.96 -11.38
C VAL A 300 -7.62 -53.24 -10.61
N ARG A 301 -8.29 -53.35 -9.45
CA ARG A 301 -8.34 -54.59 -8.71
C ARG A 301 -9.03 -55.57 -9.63
N GLU A 302 -8.28 -56.52 -10.20
CA GLU A 302 -8.84 -57.70 -10.85
C GLU A 302 -9.81 -58.31 -9.84
N GLN A 303 -11.10 -58.09 -10.09
CA GLN A 303 -12.15 -58.80 -9.37
C GLN A 303 -11.95 -60.27 -9.74
N PRO A 304 -11.82 -61.18 -8.76
CA PRO A 304 -11.88 -62.61 -9.05
C PRO A 304 -13.14 -62.86 -9.87
N GLN A 305 -13.00 -63.51 -11.02
CA GLN A 305 -14.13 -63.96 -11.82
C GLN A 305 -15.01 -64.85 -10.93
N GLU A 306 -16.09 -64.27 -10.41
CA GLU A 306 -17.23 -65.05 -9.93
C GLU A 306 -17.80 -65.77 -11.16
N PRO A 307 -18.05 -67.09 -11.08
CA PRO A 307 -18.67 -67.81 -12.18
C PRO A 307 -20.04 -67.21 -12.46
N GLU A 308 -20.36 -67.04 -13.74
CA GLU A 308 -21.63 -66.57 -14.29
C GLU A 308 -22.81 -66.94 -13.39
N ARG A 309 -23.16 -66.02 -12.49
CA ARG A 309 -24.50 -65.98 -11.92
C ARG A 309 -25.29 -65.12 -12.87
N GLU A 310 -26.27 -65.78 -13.48
CA GLU A 310 -27.35 -65.18 -14.24
C GLU A 310 -27.65 -63.77 -13.78
N VAL A 311 -27.70 -62.87 -14.74
CA VAL A 311 -28.24 -61.51 -14.61
C VAL A 311 -29.64 -61.63 -14.01
N ALA A 312 -29.71 -61.58 -12.68
CA ALA A 312 -30.93 -61.26 -11.98
C ALA A 312 -31.19 -59.78 -12.30
N GLU A 313 -32.07 -59.61 -13.28
CA GLU A 313 -32.74 -58.39 -13.68
C GLU A 313 -32.97 -57.50 -12.45
N GLN A 314 -32.09 -56.52 -12.26
CA GLN A 314 -32.40 -55.40 -11.39
C GLN A 314 -33.60 -54.70 -12.06
N PRO A 315 -34.75 -54.54 -11.38
CA PRO A 315 -35.88 -53.91 -12.01
C PRO A 315 -35.42 -52.54 -12.45
N ALA A 316 -35.47 -52.31 -13.77
CA ALA A 316 -35.23 -51.02 -14.37
C ALA A 316 -36.03 -49.99 -13.57
N GLN A 317 -35.34 -49.11 -12.86
CA GLN A 317 -36.01 -47.95 -12.29
C GLN A 317 -36.62 -47.20 -13.47
N ALA A 318 -37.95 -47.25 -13.55
CA ALA A 318 -38.70 -46.48 -14.53
C ALA A 318 -38.20 -45.02 -14.49
N PRO A 319 -38.04 -44.36 -15.65
CA PRO A 319 -37.61 -42.97 -15.70
C PRO A 319 -38.56 -42.16 -14.81
N ARG A 320 -38.04 -41.58 -13.74
CA ARG A 320 -38.83 -40.67 -12.89
C ARG A 320 -39.27 -39.51 -13.79
N PRO A 321 -40.57 -39.14 -13.81
CA PRO A 321 -41.01 -38.03 -14.63
C PRO A 321 -40.25 -36.78 -14.19
N ALA A 322 -39.60 -36.10 -15.14
CA ALA A 322 -38.92 -34.84 -14.90
C ALA A 322 -39.93 -33.88 -14.24
N SER A 323 -39.57 -33.34 -13.06
CA SER A 323 -40.48 -32.46 -12.33
C SER A 323 -40.69 -31.17 -13.12
N ARG A 324 -41.89 -30.57 -13.06
CA ARG A 324 -42.22 -29.29 -13.74
C ARG A 324 -41.26 -28.14 -13.44
N TYR A 325 -40.51 -28.24 -12.35
CA TYR A 325 -39.54 -27.24 -11.91
C TYR A 325 -38.14 -27.44 -12.51
N SER A 326 -37.86 -28.60 -13.10
CA SER A 326 -36.56 -28.89 -13.74
C SER A 326 -36.35 -28.13 -15.06
N SER A 327 -37.43 -27.64 -15.67
CA SER A 327 -37.40 -26.84 -16.91
C SER A 327 -37.63 -25.34 -16.69
N MET A 328 -37.90 -24.89 -15.45
CA MET A 328 -38.04 -23.47 -15.15
C MET A 328 -36.66 -22.80 -15.06
N GLY A 329 -36.23 -22.15 -16.15
CA GLY A 329 -34.99 -21.36 -16.21
C GLY A 329 -33.98 -21.83 -17.25
N MET A 330 -34.20 -23.01 -17.85
CA MET A 330 -33.48 -23.43 -19.04
C MET A 330 -34.19 -22.85 -20.25
N LEU A 331 -33.63 -21.77 -20.81
CA LEU A 331 -33.90 -21.39 -22.19
C LEU A 331 -33.35 -22.53 -23.04
N GLY A 332 -34.23 -23.36 -23.60
CA GLY A 332 -33.83 -24.38 -24.59
C GLY A 332 -33.08 -23.72 -25.74
N ASP A 333 -32.20 -24.48 -26.39
CA ASP A 333 -31.27 -24.02 -27.44
C ASP A 333 -31.91 -22.93 -28.29
N VAL A 334 -31.58 -21.68 -27.93
CA VAL A 334 -31.80 -20.56 -28.81
C VAL A 334 -30.75 -20.79 -29.88
N GLU A 335 -31.22 -21.19 -31.07
CA GLU A 335 -30.43 -21.30 -32.29
C GLU A 335 -29.84 -19.92 -32.56
N SER A 336 -28.75 -19.67 -31.84
CA SER A 336 -27.97 -18.47 -31.94
C SER A 336 -27.18 -18.73 -33.19
N GLU A 337 -27.63 -18.22 -34.33
CA GLU A 337 -26.76 -18.06 -35.50
C GLU A 337 -25.57 -17.21 -35.03
N HIS A 338 -24.56 -17.88 -34.52
CA HIS A 338 -23.33 -17.28 -34.07
C HIS A 338 -22.66 -16.83 -35.37
N ILE A 339 -22.73 -15.53 -35.64
CA ILE A 339 -22.04 -14.92 -36.77
C ILE A 339 -20.57 -15.33 -36.67
N ASP A 340 -20.09 -16.13 -37.63
CA ASP A 340 -18.70 -16.57 -37.70
C ASP A 340 -17.82 -15.36 -38.07
N LEU A 341 -17.33 -14.70 -37.02
CA LEU A 341 -16.45 -13.53 -37.10
C LEU A 341 -15.16 -13.84 -37.87
N ASP A 342 -14.70 -15.10 -37.89
CA ASP A 342 -13.49 -15.48 -38.61
C ASP A 342 -13.72 -15.53 -40.12
N GLU A 343 -14.91 -15.92 -40.58
CA GLU A 343 -15.27 -15.79 -41.99
C GLU A 343 -15.38 -14.31 -42.41
N ALA A 344 -16.02 -13.48 -41.59
CA ALA A 344 -16.14 -12.04 -41.86
C ALA A 344 -14.76 -11.35 -41.96
N LEU A 345 -13.83 -11.70 -41.07
CA LEU A 345 -12.47 -11.14 -41.08
C LEU A 345 -11.58 -11.72 -42.20
N ARG A 346 -11.86 -12.94 -42.69
CA ARG A 346 -11.21 -13.50 -43.89
C ARG A 346 -11.66 -12.77 -45.15
N ARG A 347 -12.96 -12.52 -45.35
CA ARG A 347 -13.47 -11.74 -46.49
C ARG A 347 -12.87 -10.35 -46.55
N ARG A 348 -12.74 -9.67 -45.40
CA ARG A 348 -12.15 -8.33 -45.34
C ARG A 348 -10.67 -8.31 -45.74
N ARG A 349 -9.90 -9.35 -45.40
CA ARG A 349 -8.48 -9.46 -45.77
C ARG A 349 -8.27 -9.80 -47.24
N ALA A 350 -9.23 -10.46 -47.88
CA ALA A 350 -9.17 -10.75 -49.32
C ALA A 350 -9.60 -9.55 -50.19
N ALA A 351 -10.27 -8.56 -49.62
CA ALA A 351 -10.83 -7.40 -50.32
C ALA A 351 -10.03 -6.09 -50.12
N GLY A 352 -8.85 -6.14 -49.49
CA GLY A 352 -7.93 -5.02 -49.32
C GLY A 352 -6.59 -5.32 -49.94
#